data_AF-H5U4V6-F1
#
_entry.id   AF-H5U4V6-F1
#
_cell.length_a   1.000
_cell.length_b   1.000
_cell.length_c   1.000
_cell.angle_alpha   90.00
_cell.angle_beta   90.00
_cell.angle_gamma   90.00
#
_symmetry.space_group_name_H-M   'P 1'
#
loop_
_entity.id
_entity.type
_entity.pdbx_description
1 polymer ?
#
loop_
_entity_poly.entity_id
_entity_poly.type
_entity_poly.pdbx_seq_one_letter_code
_entity_poly.pdbx_strand_id
1 'polypeptide(L)'
;MTDLTSQRTSLDTGTLDAYAGTQRTAEHRVAAHAVASRTDLAALTPTFGVIGAEFLAALSATMQARAERLDAIAGAHDRIGTTTTTAAVAYSDADAANASDMGLRLP
;
A
#
# COMPACT_ATOMS: atom_id res chain seq x y z
N MET A 1 42.10 -21.44 -4.41
CA MET A 1 41.90 -20.65 -3.18
C MET A 1 41.12 -19.41 -3.62
N THR A 2 39.81 -19.55 -3.67
CA THR A 2 38.92 -18.59 -4.35
C THR A 2 38.66 -17.44 -3.39
N ASP A 3 39.17 -16.27 -3.75
CA ASP A 3 38.87 -15.00 -3.10
C ASP A 3 37.35 -14.77 -3.21
N LEU A 4 36.62 -15.08 -2.13
CA LEU A 4 35.24 -14.65 -1.96
C LEU A 4 35.33 -13.18 -1.62
N THR A 5 35.48 -12.34 -2.65
CA THR A 5 35.27 -10.90 -2.55
C THR A 5 33.93 -10.70 -1.84
N SER A 6 34.02 -10.27 -0.58
CA SER A 6 32.87 -9.97 0.25
C SER A 6 32.11 -8.84 -0.44
N GLN A 7 31.15 -9.19 -1.27
CA GLN A 7 30.25 -8.25 -1.90
C GLN A 7 29.35 -7.73 -0.78
N ARG A 8 29.74 -6.59 -0.22
CA ARG A 8 28.97 -5.89 0.80
C ARG A 8 27.74 -5.29 0.12
N THR A 9 26.68 -6.06 0.05
CA THR A 9 25.35 -5.59 -0.37
C THR A 9 24.82 -4.68 0.73
N SER A 10 25.02 -3.37 0.60
CA SER A 10 24.45 -2.39 1.51
C SER A 10 23.01 -2.11 1.12
N LEU A 11 22.09 -2.19 2.07
CA LEU A 11 20.71 -1.77 1.90
C LEU A 11 20.59 -0.27 2.20
N ASP A 12 19.93 0.49 1.33
CA ASP A 12 19.57 1.87 1.61
C ASP A 12 18.17 1.92 2.22
N THR A 13 18.10 1.99 3.55
CA THR A 13 16.83 2.07 4.29
C THR A 13 16.04 3.34 3.96
N GLY A 14 16.70 4.43 3.57
CA GLY A 14 16.04 5.66 3.15
C GLY A 14 15.22 5.49 1.88
N THR A 15 15.69 4.67 0.94
CA THR A 15 14.91 4.33 -0.27
C THR A 15 13.69 3.47 0.04
N LEU A 16 13.78 2.57 1.02
CA LEU A 16 12.66 1.75 1.47
C LEU A 16 11.60 2.59 2.19
N ASP A 17 12.01 3.53 3.03
CA ASP A 17 11.08 4.45 3.68
C ASP A 17 10.38 5.38 2.68
N ALA A 18 11.12 5.90 1.69
CA ALA A 18 10.55 6.70 0.61
C ALA A 18 9.53 5.90 -0.22
N TYR A 19 9.84 4.63 -0.50
CA TYR A 19 8.91 3.73 -1.19
C TYR A 19 7.67 3.46 -0.34
N ALA A 20 7.82 3.15 0.96
CA ALA A 20 6.72 2.94 1.87
C ALA A 20 5.81 4.19 1.98
N GLY A 21 6.40 5.38 2.04
CA GLY A 21 5.67 6.65 2.00
C GLY A 21 4.90 6.86 0.70
N THR A 22 5.47 6.46 -0.43
CA THR A 22 4.79 6.48 -1.74
C THR A 22 3.56 5.57 -1.73
N GLN A 23 3.67 4.37 -1.14
CA GLN A 23 2.53 3.45 -1.04
C GLN A 23 1.41 3.99 -0.15
N ARG A 24 1.73 4.57 1.01
CA ARG A 24 0.72 5.25 1.87
C ARG A 24 0.04 6.42 1.15
N THR A 25 0.80 7.18 0.36
CA THR A 25 0.22 8.26 -0.47
C THR A 25 -0.75 7.70 -1.52
N ALA A 26 -0.40 6.58 -2.15
CA ALA A 26 -1.27 5.90 -3.11
C ALA A 26 -2.54 5.36 -2.43
N GLU A 27 -2.41 4.71 -1.27
CA GLU A 27 -3.52 4.25 -0.43
C GLU A 27 -4.51 5.41 -0.14
N HIS A 28 -4.02 6.53 0.40
CA HIS A 28 -4.86 7.69 0.71
C HIS A 28 -5.62 8.21 -0.52
N ARG A 29 -4.96 8.29 -1.69
CA ARG A 29 -5.61 8.72 -2.93
C ARG A 29 -6.70 7.76 -3.38
N VAL A 30 -6.44 6.46 -3.31
CA VAL A 30 -7.40 5.42 -3.71
C VAL A 30 -8.59 5.38 -2.75
N ALA A 31 -8.34 5.47 -1.44
CA ALA A 31 -9.38 5.53 -0.42
C ALA A 31 -10.30 6.76 -0.59
N ALA A 32 -9.73 7.94 -0.90
CA ALA A 32 -10.51 9.13 -1.20
C ALA A 32 -11.44 8.93 -2.42
N HIS A 33 -10.96 8.23 -3.46
CA HIS A 33 -11.79 7.87 -4.61
C HIS A 33 -12.89 6.85 -4.27
N ALA A 34 -12.63 5.89 -3.38
CA ALA A 34 -13.64 4.95 -2.91
C ALA A 34 -14.79 5.68 -2.21
N VAL A 35 -14.47 6.63 -1.32
CA VAL A 35 -15.45 7.48 -0.63
C VAL A 35 -16.27 8.30 -1.62
N ALA A 36 -15.63 8.97 -2.59
CA ALA A 36 -16.33 9.76 -3.61
C ALA A 36 -17.24 8.90 -4.51
N SER A 37 -16.95 7.60 -4.66
CA SER A 37 -17.77 6.68 -5.47
C SER A 37 -19.09 6.31 -4.80
N ARG A 38 -19.22 6.52 -3.48
CA ARG A 38 -20.43 6.23 -2.70
C ARG A 38 -21.44 7.38 -2.68
N THR A 39 -21.29 8.34 -3.59
CA THR A 39 -22.17 9.52 -3.68
C THR A 39 -23.63 9.13 -3.86
N ASP A 40 -24.52 9.91 -3.26
CA ASP A 40 -25.94 9.64 -3.16
C ASP A 40 -26.66 9.65 -4.52
N LEU A 41 -27.11 8.46 -4.94
CA LEU A 41 -27.91 8.26 -6.14
C LEU A 41 -29.35 8.73 -5.98
N ALA A 42 -29.81 9.08 -4.77
CA ALA A 42 -31.14 9.63 -4.54
C ALA A 42 -31.34 10.98 -5.27
N ALA A 43 -30.26 11.70 -5.55
CA ALA A 43 -30.30 12.91 -6.38
C ALA A 43 -30.73 12.64 -7.84
N LEU A 44 -30.60 11.40 -8.32
CA LEU A 44 -30.99 11.01 -9.68
C LEU A 44 -32.43 10.49 -9.76
N THR A 45 -33.06 10.20 -8.62
CA THR A 45 -34.43 9.67 -8.55
C THR A 45 -35.48 10.55 -9.24
N PRO A 46 -35.45 11.91 -9.14
CA PRO A 46 -36.40 12.76 -9.85
C PRO A 46 -36.31 12.66 -11.38
N THR A 47 -35.11 12.40 -11.90
CA THR A 47 -34.82 12.32 -13.35
C THR A 47 -35.24 10.98 -13.94
N PHE A 48 -34.96 9.88 -13.24
CA PHE A 48 -35.21 8.53 -13.73
C PHE A 48 -36.59 7.99 -13.35
N GLY A 49 -37.22 8.58 -12.31
CA GLY A 49 -38.53 8.18 -11.82
C GLY A 49 -38.63 6.68 -11.51
N VAL A 50 -39.85 6.15 -11.53
CA VAL A 50 -40.13 4.73 -11.23
C VAL A 50 -39.64 3.80 -12.35
N ILE A 51 -39.62 4.27 -13.60
CA ILE A 51 -39.21 3.47 -14.76
C ILE A 51 -37.72 3.15 -14.72
N GLY A 52 -36.89 4.08 -14.21
CA GLY A 52 -35.45 3.87 -14.07
C GLY A 52 -35.03 3.26 -12.74
N ALA A 53 -35.95 2.73 -11.93
CA ALA A 53 -35.62 2.14 -10.62
C ALA A 53 -34.61 0.98 -10.73
N GLU A 54 -34.81 0.07 -11.69
CA GLU A 54 -33.89 -1.05 -11.97
C GLU A 54 -32.51 -0.54 -12.43
N PHE A 55 -32.48 0.53 -13.23
CA PHE A 55 -31.23 1.16 -13.63
C PHE A 55 -30.50 1.78 -12.43
N LEU A 56 -31.20 2.49 -11.56
CA LEU A 56 -30.63 3.07 -10.35
C LEU A 56 -30.12 1.99 -9.38
N ALA A 57 -30.83 0.87 -9.27
CA ALA A 57 -30.38 -0.28 -8.48
C ALA A 57 -29.10 -0.91 -9.06
N ALA A 58 -29.05 -1.15 -10.37
CA ALA A 58 -27.86 -1.67 -11.06
C ALA A 58 -26.67 -0.69 -10.97
N LEU A 59 -26.92 0.61 -11.08
CA LEU A 59 -25.92 1.65 -10.91
C LEU A 59 -25.37 1.68 -9.48
N SER A 60 -26.25 1.59 -8.48
CA SER A 60 -25.86 1.50 -7.07
C SER A 60 -24.98 0.28 -6.79
N ALA A 61 -25.39 -0.90 -7.26
CA ALA A 61 -24.61 -2.13 -7.13
C ALA A 61 -23.23 -2.00 -7.80
N THR A 62 -23.18 -1.38 -8.99
CA THR A 62 -21.92 -1.16 -9.72
C THR A 62 -21.00 -0.18 -8.98
N MET A 63 -21.54 0.91 -8.45
CA MET A 63 -20.78 1.88 -7.64
C MET A 63 -20.25 1.26 -6.35
N GLN A 64 -21.06 0.44 -5.68
CA GLN A 64 -20.67 -0.29 -4.49
C GLN A 64 -19.53 -1.28 -4.80
N ALA A 65 -19.68 -2.11 -5.83
CA ALA A 65 -18.63 -3.04 -6.26
C ALA A 65 -17.33 -2.32 -6.65
N ARG A 66 -17.44 -1.13 -7.27
CA ARG A 66 -16.29 -0.28 -7.58
C ARG A 66 -15.62 0.23 -6.30
N ALA A 67 -16.39 0.70 -5.33
CA ALA A 67 -15.86 1.19 -4.06
C ALA A 67 -15.13 0.08 -3.29
N GLU A 68 -15.70 -1.13 -3.22
CA GLU A 68 -15.06 -2.30 -2.59
C GLU A 68 -13.74 -2.67 -3.28
N ARG A 69 -13.69 -2.60 -4.62
CA ARG A 69 -12.45 -2.84 -5.37
C ARG A 69 -11.39 -1.77 -5.06
N LEU A 70 -11.78 -0.51 -4.94
CA LEU A 70 -10.86 0.57 -4.56
C LEU A 70 -10.35 0.38 -3.13
N ASP A 71 -11.20 0.01 -2.18
CA ASP A 71 -10.77 -0.29 -0.82
C ASP A 71 -9.77 -1.46 -0.77
N ALA A 72 -9.99 -2.52 -1.56
CA ALA A 72 -9.06 -3.63 -1.65
C ALA A 72 -7.68 -3.20 -2.20
N ILE A 73 -7.66 -2.29 -3.18
CA ILE A 73 -6.42 -1.73 -3.74
C ILE A 73 -5.72 -0.83 -2.70
N ALA A 74 -6.47 0.01 -1.98
CA ALA A 74 -5.93 0.83 -0.91
C ALA A 74 -5.28 -0.06 0.18
N GLY A 75 -5.98 -1.10 0.65
CA GLY A 75 -5.43 -2.05 1.61
C GLY A 75 -4.21 -2.83 1.10
N ALA A 76 -4.08 -3.04 -0.21
CA ALA A 76 -2.86 -3.62 -0.78
C ALA A 76 -1.67 -2.66 -0.69
N HIS A 77 -1.87 -1.37 -1.00
CA HIS A 77 -0.84 -0.34 -0.86
C HIS A 77 -0.37 -0.17 0.59
N ASP A 78 -1.30 -0.12 1.55
CA ASP A 78 -0.96 -0.07 2.98
C ASP A 78 -0.12 -1.28 3.40
N ARG A 79 -0.53 -2.49 3.01
CA ARG A 79 0.22 -3.72 3.32
C ARG A 79 1.63 -3.71 2.74
N ILE A 80 1.80 -3.21 1.51
CA ILE A 80 3.12 -3.08 0.90
C ILE A 80 3.96 -2.10 1.71
N GLY A 81 3.43 -0.91 2.03
CA GLY A 81 4.14 0.10 2.81
C GLY A 81 4.57 -0.40 4.19
N THR A 82 3.68 -1.06 4.93
CA THR A 82 3.96 -1.63 6.25
C THR A 82 4.97 -2.77 6.20
N THR A 83 4.86 -3.67 5.20
CA THR A 83 5.82 -4.76 4.99
C THR A 83 7.20 -4.21 4.63
N THR A 84 7.27 -3.19 3.77
CA THR A 84 8.53 -2.54 3.40
C THR A 84 9.21 -1.89 4.61
N THR A 85 8.48 -1.13 5.42
CA THR A 85 9.04 -0.52 6.65
C THR A 85 9.53 -1.61 7.62
N THR A 86 8.74 -2.67 7.83
CA THR A 86 9.16 -3.80 8.68
C THR A 86 10.44 -4.46 8.18
N ALA A 87 10.56 -4.66 6.86
CA ALA A 87 11.76 -5.23 6.26
C ALA A 87 12.97 -4.31 6.42
N ALA A 88 12.81 -2.99 6.25
CA ALA A 88 13.88 -2.01 6.45
C ALA A 88 14.45 -2.06 7.87
N VAL A 89 13.58 -2.13 8.87
CA VAL A 89 13.98 -2.28 10.29
C VAL A 89 14.73 -3.59 10.50
N ALA A 90 14.17 -4.72 10.05
CA ALA A 90 14.80 -6.02 10.21
C ALA A 90 16.20 -6.11 9.58
N TYR A 91 16.39 -5.48 8.40
CA TYR A 91 17.70 -5.41 7.77
C TYR A 91 18.68 -4.52 8.53
N SER A 92 18.23 -3.36 9.03
CA SER A 92 19.08 -2.47 9.84
C SER A 92 19.54 -3.15 11.14
N ASP A 93 18.64 -3.88 11.80
CA ASP A 93 18.94 -4.61 13.02
C ASP A 93 19.94 -5.75 12.77
N ALA A 94 19.77 -6.48 11.66
CA ALA A 94 20.69 -7.53 11.26
C ALA A 94 22.08 -6.99 10.89
N ASP A 95 22.16 -5.84 10.21
CA ASP A 95 23.46 -5.20 9.88
C ASP A 95 24.17 -4.72 11.15
N ALA A 96 23.45 -4.12 12.10
CA ALA A 96 24.01 -3.70 13.39
C ALA A 96 24.52 -4.89 14.22
N ALA A 97 23.77 -6.00 14.24
CA ALA A 97 24.18 -7.24 14.92
C ALA A 97 25.44 -7.84 14.29
N ASN A 98 25.50 -7.91 12.96
CA ASN A 98 26.67 -8.39 12.23
C ASN A 98 27.89 -7.50 12.45
N ALA A 99 27.73 -6.17 12.42
CA ALA A 99 28.81 -5.23 12.69
C ALA A 99 29.36 -5.41 14.12
N SER A 100 28.48 -5.64 15.09
CA SER A 100 28.86 -5.90 16.49
C SER A 100 29.64 -7.21 16.63
N ASP A 101 29.18 -8.29 15.99
CA ASP A 101 29.87 -9.60 16.00
C ASP A 101 31.25 -9.51 15.34
N MET A 102 31.37 -8.81 14.21
CA MET A 102 32.67 -8.58 13.58
C MET A 102 33.60 -7.74 14.45
N GLY A 103 33.09 -6.72 15.14
CA GLY A 103 33.85 -5.89 16.07
C GLY A 103 34.34 -6.68 17.30
N LEU A 104 33.58 -7.67 17.76
CA LEU A 104 33.99 -8.60 18.83
C LEU A 104 35.03 -9.64 18.39
N ARG A 105 35.10 -9.93 17.08
CA ARG A 105 36.00 -10.95 16.51
C ARG A 105 37.35 -10.41 16.04
N LEU A 106 37.50 -9.10 15.92
CA LEU A 106 38.76 -8.43 15.62
C LEU A 106 39.44 -8.01 16.95
N PRO A 107 40.72 -8.35 17.19
CA PRO A 107 41.43 -8.05 18.43
C PRO A 107 41.69 -6.55 18.64
#